data_AF-A0A6I2MNX0-F1
#
_entry.id   AF-A0A6I2MNX0-F1
#
_cell.length_a   1.000
_cell.length_b   1.000
_cell.length_c   1.000
_cell.angle_alpha   90.00
_cell.angle_beta   90.00
_cell.angle_gamma   90.00
#
_symmetry.space_group_name_H-M   'P 1'
#
loop_
_entity.id
_entity.type
_entity.pdbx_description
1 polymer ?
#
loop_
_entity_poly.entity_id
_entity_poly.type
_entity_poly.pdbx_seq_one_letter_code
_entity_poly.pdbx_strand_id
1 'polypeptide(L)'
;MKTIILFWKRTYKTNVFIYCLLVLLMAGCSKDDAPATQEIIKSAENELISFTFLASQNTDIETDVSANINITSNTITVNLPSDTPVTALTPSIIVSPKATINPKGIQDFTDAVTYTVTAEDGTTRSYSISTSSKSSAKQITSFVFLLTNNPIDVNVVATIDEENKTITAAMPPSTDLSGLLPEVQLSELATIDLTAAQNFTGPLEYTVTAEDGSTTVYNVTITALLTQRQILQAILDTNPGNTLSWNLQNTADLDALNGVTTNTEGKIIKLRLDANLISIPPEIGQLIDLEDLNIAENQLTSIPKEIGQLTNLTRLHLGDNLLTAIPAEIGQLIDLSSLVLNQNELTELPPELAQLTNLKDLGLGDNQFTSVPPEIWKLIGLVSLDLSKNQLTSLPKEIGLLTNLAWLTLRDNQLSELPPEIGFLINLEILNIVRNNLRTIPIAILNLLTWNNTSMELSLDAGIELGNSQKDALISIYSANPGNTLGWGVDNFPEVSFHSNGDIKGITMNNKKLTRIPENISALSRLENFNVNSNNLDNLPAELGAISSLVVITAASNQLNTVAPELGQLNNLALLSITNNPMTSIPQEVCDLQISNGGILTILTDTGEGCN
;
A
#
# COMPACT_ATOMS: atom_id res chain seq x y z
N MET A 1 -7.33 -41.52 21.66
CA MET A 1 -7.31 -42.89 22.24
C MET A 1 -8.50 -43.07 23.16
N LYS A 2 -9.04 -44.30 23.24
CA LYS A 2 -9.98 -44.86 24.25
C LYS A 2 -11.27 -44.11 24.61
N THR A 3 -12.33 -44.93 24.69
CA THR A 3 -13.75 -44.62 24.90
C THR A 3 -14.17 -44.91 26.36
N ILE A 4 -15.44 -44.61 26.69
CA ILE A 4 -16.27 -45.20 27.78
C ILE A 4 -16.01 -44.71 29.23
N ILE A 5 -17.10 -44.30 29.90
CA ILE A 5 -17.54 -44.77 31.24
C ILE A 5 -19.03 -44.41 31.45
N LEU A 6 -19.72 -45.08 32.38
CA LEU A 6 -21.16 -44.95 32.65
C LEU A 6 -21.48 -44.32 34.02
N PHE A 7 -22.76 -43.95 34.17
CA PHE A 7 -23.66 -44.27 35.30
C PHE A 7 -24.01 -43.22 36.39
N TRP A 8 -25.32 -43.20 36.68
CA TRP A 8 -26.04 -42.72 37.89
C TRP A 8 -26.23 -41.21 38.17
N LYS A 9 -27.19 -40.78 39.02
CA LYS A 9 -28.65 -41.12 39.19
C LYS A 9 -29.26 -40.24 40.31
N ARG A 10 -30.55 -39.89 40.15
CA ARG A 10 -31.61 -39.84 41.21
C ARG A 10 -31.77 -38.59 42.12
N THR A 11 -33.03 -38.12 42.18
CA THR A 11 -33.72 -37.43 43.32
C THR A 11 -33.24 -36.00 43.70
N TYR A 12 -34.08 -35.11 44.24
CA TYR A 12 -35.31 -35.27 45.06
C TYR A 12 -36.59 -34.59 44.53
N LYS A 13 -37.75 -34.97 45.09
CA LYS A 13 -39.06 -34.30 44.90
C LYS A 13 -39.95 -34.49 46.15
N THR A 14 -40.15 -33.44 46.95
CA THR A 14 -41.06 -33.40 48.11
C THR A 14 -41.52 -31.94 48.30
N ASN A 15 -42.77 -31.45 48.25
CA ASN A 15 -44.16 -31.98 48.35
C ASN A 15 -44.84 -31.73 49.73
N VAL A 16 -46.19 -31.59 49.74
CA VAL A 16 -47.12 -31.55 50.91
C VAL A 16 -47.18 -30.20 51.67
N PHE A 17 -48.30 -29.65 52.24
CA PHE A 17 -49.75 -29.95 52.50
C PHE A 17 -50.63 -28.82 51.85
N ILE A 18 -51.95 -28.79 51.53
CA ILE A 18 -53.23 -29.53 51.85
C ILE A 18 -53.83 -29.12 53.23
N TYR A 19 -55.12 -28.77 53.48
CA TYR A 19 -56.48 -29.11 52.95
C TYR A 19 -57.30 -27.86 52.47
N CYS A 20 -58.64 -27.71 52.31
CA CYS A 20 -59.94 -28.36 52.70
C CYS A 20 -60.97 -28.32 51.50
N LEU A 21 -62.23 -28.84 51.44
CA LEU A 21 -63.35 -29.25 52.36
C LEU A 21 -64.29 -28.09 52.83
N LEU A 22 -65.65 -28.09 52.81
CA LEU A 22 -66.77 -29.03 52.47
C LEU A 22 -67.83 -28.27 51.58
N VAL A 23 -68.50 -28.81 50.54
CA VAL A 23 -69.63 -29.79 50.42
C VAL A 23 -71.06 -29.21 50.51
N LEU A 24 -72.00 -29.79 49.73
CA LEU A 24 -73.38 -29.36 49.42
C LEU A 24 -74.38 -29.42 50.58
N LEU A 25 -75.49 -28.68 50.43
CA LEU A 25 -76.85 -29.19 50.71
C LEU A 25 -77.90 -28.53 49.76
N MET A 26 -78.65 -29.33 49.01
CA MET A 26 -79.85 -28.90 48.27
C MET A 26 -80.96 -29.97 48.37
N ALA A 27 -82.02 -29.68 49.13
CA ALA A 27 -83.38 -30.25 49.02
C ALA A 27 -84.29 -29.59 50.07
N GLY A 28 -85.56 -29.31 49.75
CA GLY A 28 -86.55 -28.86 50.75
C GLY A 28 -87.53 -27.80 50.26
N CYS A 29 -88.63 -28.24 49.65
CA CYS A 29 -89.67 -27.39 49.07
C CYS A 29 -90.33 -26.39 50.04
N SER A 30 -90.67 -25.20 49.52
CA SER A 30 -92.08 -24.82 49.42
C SER A 30 -92.31 -23.89 48.22
N LYS A 31 -93.57 -23.62 47.92
CA LYS A 31 -94.06 -22.82 46.79
C LYS A 31 -94.39 -21.37 47.19
N ASP A 32 -94.64 -20.58 46.14
CA ASP A 32 -95.40 -19.32 46.13
C ASP A 32 -94.76 -18.11 46.83
N ASP A 33 -93.96 -17.35 46.07
CA ASP A 33 -94.34 -15.96 45.72
C ASP A 33 -93.56 -15.42 44.49
N ALA A 34 -93.91 -14.21 44.03
CA ALA A 34 -93.56 -13.64 42.73
C ALA A 34 -92.13 -12.99 42.64
N PRO A 35 -91.66 -12.51 41.47
CA PRO A 35 -90.24 -12.58 41.11
C PRO A 35 -89.34 -11.49 41.73
N ALA A 36 -88.15 -11.90 42.16
CA ALA A 36 -87.01 -11.02 42.36
C ALA A 36 -86.15 -10.97 41.09
N THR A 37 -85.99 -9.78 40.50
CA THR A 37 -84.91 -9.52 39.54
C THR A 37 -83.57 -9.57 40.28
N GLN A 38 -82.71 -10.53 39.92
CA GLN A 38 -81.31 -10.47 40.34
C GLN A 38 -80.64 -9.28 39.65
N GLU A 39 -80.42 -8.19 40.38
CA GLU A 39 -79.47 -7.17 39.96
C GLU A 39 -78.07 -7.81 39.89
N ILE A 40 -77.47 -7.74 38.71
CA ILE A 40 -76.09 -8.17 38.51
C ILE A 40 -75.21 -7.10 39.16
N ILE A 41 -74.78 -7.35 40.40
CA ILE A 41 -73.79 -6.52 41.08
C ILE A 41 -72.53 -6.53 40.21
N LYS A 42 -72.21 -5.36 39.67
CA LYS A 42 -71.03 -5.15 38.82
C LYS A 42 -69.80 -4.98 39.70
N SER A 43 -68.65 -5.46 39.23
CA SER A 43 -67.37 -5.27 39.93
C SER A 43 -66.97 -3.80 39.98
N ALA A 44 -66.50 -3.35 41.14
CA ALA A 44 -65.87 -2.05 41.37
C ALA A 44 -64.32 -2.13 41.35
N GLU A 45 -63.76 -3.29 41.03
CA GLU A 45 -62.30 -3.47 40.98
C GLU A 45 -61.71 -2.76 39.75
N ASN A 46 -60.83 -1.78 39.99
CA ASN A 46 -60.21 -0.90 38.99
C ASN A 46 -58.68 -0.86 39.14
N GLU A 47 -58.06 -1.99 39.45
CA GLU A 47 -56.63 -2.07 39.75
C GLU A 47 -55.80 -2.48 38.53
N LEU A 48 -54.62 -1.89 38.40
CA LEU A 48 -53.58 -2.34 37.47
C LEU A 48 -52.70 -3.38 38.19
N ILE A 49 -52.72 -4.61 37.69
CA ILE A 49 -52.09 -5.79 38.31
C ILE A 49 -50.63 -5.94 37.87
N SER A 50 -50.34 -5.73 36.59
CA SER A 50 -48.96 -5.73 36.06
C SER A 50 -48.82 -4.83 34.85
N PHE A 51 -47.64 -4.21 34.70
CA PHE A 51 -47.23 -3.44 33.52
C PHE A 51 -45.83 -3.92 33.12
N THR A 52 -45.68 -4.44 31.91
CA THR A 52 -44.42 -5.03 31.42
C THR A 52 -44.23 -4.71 29.94
N PHE A 53 -43.08 -4.18 29.54
CA PHE A 53 -42.68 -4.16 28.14
C PHE A 53 -42.09 -5.52 27.78
N LEU A 54 -42.75 -6.26 26.90
CA LEU A 54 -42.27 -7.58 26.47
C LEU A 54 -41.24 -7.42 25.35
N ALA A 55 -40.14 -8.18 25.41
CA ALA A 55 -39.12 -8.24 24.35
C ALA A 55 -39.72 -8.69 23.01
N SER A 56 -40.70 -9.61 23.06
CA SER A 56 -41.47 -10.05 21.90
C SER A 56 -42.38 -8.98 21.25
N GLN A 57 -42.44 -7.77 21.83
CA GLN A 57 -43.30 -6.66 21.37
C GLN A 57 -42.55 -5.34 21.17
N ASN A 58 -41.27 -5.26 21.56
CA ASN A 58 -40.46 -4.05 21.54
C ASN A 58 -39.04 -4.44 21.07
N THR A 59 -38.63 -3.99 19.88
CA THR A 59 -37.40 -4.45 19.21
C THR A 59 -36.12 -4.16 19.98
N ASP A 60 -36.12 -3.07 20.74
CA ASP A 60 -34.97 -2.48 21.41
C ASP A 60 -34.89 -2.91 22.89
N ILE A 61 -35.57 -4.01 23.23
CA ILE A 61 -35.64 -4.61 24.56
C ILE A 61 -35.37 -6.12 24.43
N GLU A 62 -34.21 -6.59 24.90
CA GLU A 62 -33.83 -8.01 24.79
C GLU A 62 -34.55 -8.93 25.79
N THR A 63 -34.98 -8.39 26.94
CA THR A 63 -35.60 -9.14 28.05
C THR A 63 -36.79 -8.38 28.64
N ASP A 64 -37.89 -9.08 28.94
CA ASP A 64 -39.13 -8.47 29.45
C ASP A 64 -38.93 -7.54 30.67
N VAL A 65 -39.19 -6.25 30.50
CA VAL A 65 -38.98 -5.22 31.54
C VAL A 65 -40.29 -4.98 32.29
N SER A 66 -40.36 -5.44 33.54
CA SER A 66 -41.53 -5.22 34.42
C SER A 66 -41.39 -3.96 35.25
N ALA A 67 -42.48 -3.21 35.38
CA ALA A 67 -42.52 -1.95 36.10
C ALA A 67 -42.59 -2.13 37.63
N ASN A 68 -42.16 -1.09 38.35
CA ASN A 68 -42.42 -0.96 39.78
C ASN A 68 -43.73 -0.18 39.99
N ILE A 69 -44.70 -0.76 40.70
CA ILE A 69 -46.06 -0.22 40.85
C ILE A 69 -46.26 0.26 42.30
N ASN A 70 -46.37 1.58 42.49
CA ASN A 70 -46.70 2.18 43.79
C ASN A 70 -48.22 2.39 43.90
N ILE A 71 -48.90 1.41 44.50
CA ILE A 71 -50.36 1.40 44.71
C ILE A 71 -50.87 2.52 45.64
N THR A 72 -50.01 3.17 46.42
CA THR A 72 -50.42 4.23 47.37
C THR A 72 -50.46 5.61 46.70
N SER A 73 -49.60 5.86 45.72
CA SER A 73 -49.57 7.09 44.92
C SER A 73 -50.21 6.94 43.53
N ASN A 74 -50.54 5.71 43.11
CA ASN A 74 -50.89 5.36 41.73
C ASN A 74 -49.82 5.79 40.71
N THR A 75 -48.54 5.72 41.10
CA THR A 75 -47.42 5.98 40.19
C THR A 75 -46.72 4.68 39.82
N ILE A 76 -46.29 4.58 38.58
CA ILE A 76 -45.59 3.41 38.03
C ILE A 76 -44.30 3.90 37.36
N THR A 77 -43.17 3.27 37.68
CA THR A 77 -41.88 3.60 37.08
C THR A 77 -41.29 2.39 36.38
N VAL A 78 -40.75 2.61 35.19
CA VAL A 78 -40.07 1.56 34.41
C VAL A 78 -38.63 2.00 34.13
N ASN A 79 -37.67 1.21 34.62
CA ASN A 79 -36.26 1.41 34.29
C ASN A 79 -35.96 0.51 33.09
N LEU A 80 -35.77 1.14 31.92
CA LEU A 80 -35.44 0.47 30.68
C LEU A 80 -33.92 0.18 30.61
N PRO A 81 -33.48 -0.69 29.68
CA PRO A 81 -32.07 -0.78 29.27
C PRO A 81 -31.52 0.58 28.80
N SER A 82 -30.20 0.66 28.65
CA SER A 82 -29.52 1.86 28.16
C SER A 82 -29.92 2.19 26.72
N ASP A 83 -30.02 3.49 26.41
CA ASP A 83 -30.38 4.04 25.09
C ASP A 83 -31.69 3.52 24.45
N THR A 84 -32.58 2.85 25.20
CA THR A 84 -33.86 2.33 24.71
C THR A 84 -34.82 3.47 24.28
N PRO A 85 -35.29 3.51 23.01
CA PRO A 85 -36.20 4.54 22.53
C PRO A 85 -37.57 4.52 23.24
N VAL A 86 -37.94 5.61 23.90
CA VAL A 86 -39.21 5.72 24.67
C VAL A 86 -40.43 6.13 23.82
N THR A 87 -40.22 6.59 22.58
CA THR A 87 -41.25 7.24 21.75
C THR A 87 -42.28 6.29 21.13
N ALA A 88 -42.06 4.97 21.17
CA ALA A 88 -42.89 3.99 20.48
C ALA A 88 -42.98 2.62 21.17
N LEU A 89 -43.17 2.59 22.50
CA LEU A 89 -43.20 1.34 23.27
C LEU A 89 -44.62 0.73 23.40
N THR A 90 -44.71 -0.59 23.28
CA THR A 90 -45.94 -1.38 23.47
C THR A 90 -45.91 -2.14 24.80
N PRO A 91 -46.67 -1.71 25.82
CA PRO A 91 -46.75 -2.43 27.09
C PRO A 91 -47.82 -3.54 27.06
N SER A 92 -47.46 -4.67 27.65
CA SER A 92 -48.41 -5.71 28.08
C SER A 92 -48.92 -5.34 29.49
N ILE A 93 -50.23 -5.18 29.62
CA ILE A 93 -50.87 -4.70 30.86
C ILE A 93 -51.98 -5.66 31.28
N ILE A 94 -51.99 -6.04 32.56
CA ILE A 94 -53.05 -6.82 33.19
C ILE A 94 -53.78 -5.93 34.22
N VAL A 95 -55.11 -5.99 34.23
CA VAL A 95 -55.99 -5.23 35.14
C VAL A 95 -56.99 -6.17 35.83
N SER A 96 -57.70 -5.66 36.84
CA SER A 96 -58.77 -6.36 37.56
C SER A 96 -59.75 -7.10 36.64
N PRO A 97 -60.30 -8.26 37.05
CA PRO A 97 -61.30 -9.01 36.28
C PRO A 97 -62.47 -8.13 35.82
N LYS A 98 -62.76 -8.21 34.51
CA LYS A 98 -63.75 -7.39 33.77
C LYS A 98 -63.46 -5.89 33.65
N ALA A 99 -62.42 -5.36 34.28
CA ALA A 99 -62.03 -3.97 34.08
C ALA A 99 -61.52 -3.73 32.66
N THR A 100 -61.53 -2.48 32.23
CA THR A 100 -60.98 -2.02 30.95
C THR A 100 -59.91 -0.97 31.20
N ILE A 101 -58.99 -0.78 30.25
CA ILE A 101 -57.90 0.21 30.36
C ILE A 101 -57.81 1.06 29.09
N ASN A 102 -57.41 2.32 29.26
CA ASN A 102 -57.11 3.27 28.19
C ASN A 102 -55.94 4.17 28.61
N PRO A 103 -54.95 4.50 27.74
CA PRO A 103 -54.84 4.12 26.32
C PRO A 103 -54.48 2.64 26.10
N LYS A 104 -54.27 2.26 24.83
CA LYS A 104 -53.93 0.89 24.40
C LYS A 104 -52.98 0.91 23.19
N GLY A 105 -52.12 -0.10 23.08
CA GLY A 105 -51.14 -0.22 22.01
C GLY A 105 -49.89 0.64 22.26
N ILE A 106 -49.13 0.88 21.20
CA ILE A 106 -47.92 1.73 21.19
C ILE A 106 -48.23 3.10 21.81
N GLN A 107 -47.42 3.57 22.76
CA GLN A 107 -47.45 4.94 23.27
C GLN A 107 -46.04 5.57 23.23
N ASP A 108 -46.00 6.89 23.27
CA ASP A 108 -44.80 7.70 23.51
C ASP A 108 -44.68 7.96 25.01
N PHE A 109 -43.55 7.56 25.62
CA PHE A 109 -43.24 7.76 27.04
C PHE A 109 -42.15 8.82 27.28
N THR A 110 -41.90 9.71 26.30
CA THR A 110 -41.06 10.90 26.50
C THR A 110 -41.58 11.78 27.65
N ASP A 111 -42.91 11.87 27.76
CA ASP A 111 -43.63 12.39 28.93
C ASP A 111 -44.36 11.26 29.68
N ALA A 112 -44.75 11.51 30.94
CA ALA A 112 -45.45 10.51 31.76
C ALA A 112 -46.89 10.23 31.26
N VAL A 113 -47.12 9.03 30.72
CA VAL A 113 -48.40 8.59 30.17
C VAL A 113 -49.38 8.23 31.29
N THR A 114 -50.59 8.80 31.25
CA THR A 114 -51.66 8.46 32.20
C THR A 114 -52.54 7.35 31.64
N TYR A 115 -52.61 6.21 32.33
CA TYR A 115 -53.52 5.11 32.03
C TYR A 115 -54.67 5.06 33.04
N THR A 116 -55.90 5.07 32.55
CA THR A 116 -57.11 4.93 33.37
C THR A 116 -57.65 3.52 33.26
N VAL A 117 -57.81 2.86 34.41
CA VAL A 117 -58.52 1.60 34.57
C VAL A 117 -59.96 1.89 34.98
N THR A 118 -60.93 1.32 34.28
CA THR A 118 -62.37 1.48 34.52
C THR A 118 -62.99 0.13 34.86
N ALA A 119 -63.60 0.03 36.04
CA ALA A 119 -64.29 -1.15 36.52
C ALA A 119 -65.61 -1.42 35.77
N GLU A 120 -66.23 -2.58 36.01
CA GLU A 120 -67.50 -2.97 35.38
C GLU A 120 -68.65 -2.02 35.78
N ASP A 121 -68.63 -1.52 37.03
CA ASP A 121 -69.59 -0.55 37.56
C ASP A 121 -69.41 0.89 37.03
N GLY A 122 -68.27 1.18 36.39
CA GLY A 122 -67.92 2.49 35.85
C GLY A 122 -67.04 3.36 36.77
N THR A 123 -66.67 2.89 37.96
CA THR A 123 -65.64 3.55 38.78
C THR A 123 -64.26 3.48 38.12
N THR A 124 -63.44 4.50 38.32
CA THR A 124 -62.13 4.62 37.66
C THR A 124 -60.99 4.83 38.64
N ARG A 125 -59.80 4.37 38.25
CA ARG A 125 -58.52 4.70 38.88
C ARG A 125 -57.50 5.01 37.79
N SER A 126 -56.78 6.11 37.92
CA SER A 126 -55.76 6.53 36.96
C SER A 126 -54.36 6.36 37.54
N TYR A 127 -53.47 5.80 36.74
CA TYR A 127 -52.07 5.56 37.04
C TYR A 127 -51.20 6.45 36.15
N SER A 128 -50.23 7.15 36.74
CA SER A 128 -49.20 7.88 35.99
C SER A 128 -47.99 6.97 35.81
N ILE A 129 -47.65 6.67 34.55
CA ILE A 129 -46.55 5.78 34.19
C ILE A 129 -45.44 6.60 33.56
N SER A 130 -44.22 6.41 34.07
CA SER A 130 -43.01 7.08 33.59
C SER A 130 -41.92 6.06 33.30
N THR A 131 -41.19 6.26 32.21
CA THR A 131 -40.00 5.49 31.85
C THR A 131 -38.75 6.29 32.17
N SER A 132 -37.67 5.59 32.50
CA SER A 132 -36.31 6.12 32.39
C SER A 132 -35.44 5.14 31.63
N SER A 133 -34.72 5.64 30.65
CA SER A 133 -33.53 5.02 30.06
C SER A 133 -32.36 5.97 30.32
N LYS A 134 -31.15 5.43 30.40
CA LYS A 134 -29.91 6.19 30.61
C LYS A 134 -29.01 5.99 29.41
N SER A 135 -28.21 6.98 29.03
CA SER A 135 -27.30 6.77 27.91
C SER A 135 -26.08 5.92 28.29
N SER A 136 -25.66 5.03 27.38
CA SER A 136 -24.39 4.29 27.46
C SER A 136 -23.24 5.01 26.74
N ALA A 137 -23.45 6.22 26.20
CA ALA A 137 -22.44 6.97 25.49
C ALA A 137 -21.27 7.39 26.40
N LYS A 138 -20.03 7.12 25.95
CA LYS A 138 -18.78 7.30 26.72
C LYS A 138 -17.59 7.59 25.80
N GLN A 139 -17.80 8.52 24.87
CA GLN A 139 -16.81 8.95 23.89
C GLN A 139 -16.05 10.18 24.40
N ILE A 140 -14.75 10.25 24.13
CA ILE A 140 -14.02 11.53 24.16
C ILE A 140 -14.16 12.15 22.77
N THR A 141 -14.79 13.32 22.69
CA THR A 141 -15.12 14.01 21.43
C THR A 141 -14.13 15.12 21.09
N SER A 142 -13.37 15.60 22.08
CA SER A 142 -12.24 16.52 21.90
C SER A 142 -11.26 16.41 23.06
N PHE A 143 -9.97 16.59 22.80
CA PHE A 143 -8.89 16.55 23.79
C PHE A 143 -7.80 17.54 23.37
N VAL A 144 -7.71 18.70 24.03
CA VAL A 144 -6.93 19.85 23.56
C VAL A 144 -6.14 20.49 24.70
N PHE A 145 -4.84 20.69 24.52
CA PHE A 145 -4.01 21.48 25.43
C PHE A 145 -4.00 22.93 24.95
N LEU A 146 -4.68 23.81 25.70
CA LEU A 146 -4.71 25.24 25.39
C LEU A 146 -3.49 25.97 25.96
N LEU A 147 -2.93 26.88 25.18
CA LEU A 147 -1.83 27.79 25.56
C LEU A 147 -2.20 28.74 26.72
N THR A 148 -3.50 28.92 26.99
CA THR A 148 -3.98 29.68 28.16
C THR A 148 -3.83 28.92 29.47
N ASN A 149 -3.70 27.59 29.41
CA ASN A 149 -3.76 26.68 30.55
C ASN A 149 -2.45 25.91 30.76
N ASN A 150 -1.52 25.98 29.79
CA ASN A 150 -0.30 25.17 29.70
C ASN A 150 0.91 26.05 29.31
N PRO A 151 2.15 25.67 29.69
CA PRO A 151 3.37 26.40 29.35
C PRO A 151 3.82 26.13 27.90
N ILE A 152 2.95 26.39 26.92
CA ILE A 152 3.14 26.14 25.49
C ILE A 152 2.83 27.41 24.68
N ASP A 153 3.42 27.54 23.48
CA ASP A 153 3.29 28.71 22.60
C ASP A 153 2.12 28.61 21.60
N VAL A 154 1.60 27.40 21.37
CA VAL A 154 0.47 27.11 20.47
C VAL A 154 -0.51 26.11 21.12
N ASN A 155 -1.79 26.16 20.76
CA ASN A 155 -2.77 25.15 21.17
C ASN A 155 -2.46 23.81 20.47
N VAL A 156 -2.38 22.72 21.24
CA VAL A 156 -2.14 21.37 20.72
C VAL A 156 -3.44 20.57 20.79
N VAL A 157 -4.00 20.22 19.64
CA VAL A 157 -5.13 19.29 19.52
C VAL A 157 -4.56 17.87 19.45
N ALA A 158 -5.05 16.97 20.30
CA ALA A 158 -4.64 15.57 20.27
C ALA A 158 -5.44 14.77 19.24
N THR A 159 -4.79 13.80 18.59
CA THR A 159 -5.44 12.81 17.73
C THR A 159 -6.13 11.77 18.60
N ILE A 160 -7.43 11.57 18.41
CA ILE A 160 -8.23 10.57 19.12
C ILE A 160 -8.49 9.39 18.17
N ASP A 161 -8.00 8.21 18.55
CA ASP A 161 -8.34 6.93 17.91
C ASP A 161 -9.47 6.27 18.70
N GLU A 162 -10.67 6.38 18.15
CA GLU A 162 -11.91 5.87 18.74
C GLU A 162 -12.10 4.34 18.53
N GLU A 163 -11.31 3.70 17.67
CA GLU A 163 -11.31 2.24 17.47
C GLU A 163 -10.39 1.56 18.48
N ASN A 164 -9.14 2.04 18.59
CA ASN A 164 -8.13 1.48 19.51
C ASN A 164 -8.16 2.09 20.92
N LYS A 165 -9.01 3.10 21.18
CA LYS A 165 -9.08 3.87 22.43
C LYS A 165 -7.73 4.45 22.84
N THR A 166 -7.05 5.12 21.91
CA THR A 166 -5.81 5.85 22.19
C THR A 166 -5.96 7.33 21.90
N ILE A 167 -5.19 8.16 22.61
CA ILE A 167 -5.10 9.60 22.35
C ILE A 167 -3.62 9.97 22.30
N THR A 168 -3.21 10.66 21.24
CA THR A 168 -1.79 11.01 21.03
C THR A 168 -1.61 12.48 20.66
N ALA A 169 -0.55 13.10 21.18
CA ALA A 169 -0.14 14.46 20.79
C ALA A 169 1.36 14.66 20.94
N ALA A 170 1.93 15.50 20.07
CA ALA A 170 3.30 16.00 20.18
C ALA A 170 3.27 17.46 20.66
N MET A 171 3.95 17.74 21.77
CA MET A 171 4.07 19.07 22.36
C MET A 171 5.22 19.88 21.74
N PRO A 172 5.14 21.22 21.74
CA PRO A 172 6.23 22.09 21.29
C PRO A 172 7.57 21.77 21.95
N PRO A 173 8.71 22.05 21.28
CA PRO A 173 10.02 21.67 21.78
C PRO A 173 10.33 22.13 23.20
N SER A 174 10.85 21.21 24.03
CA SER A 174 11.15 21.44 25.46
C SER A 174 9.95 21.74 26.38
N THR A 175 8.73 21.39 25.99
CA THR A 175 7.55 21.43 26.90
C THR A 175 7.74 20.49 28.09
N ASP A 176 7.51 20.97 29.31
CA ASP A 176 7.47 20.14 30.52
C ASP A 176 6.13 19.38 30.57
N LEU A 177 6.21 18.05 30.43
CA LEU A 177 5.03 17.16 30.44
C LEU A 177 4.49 16.89 31.85
N SER A 178 5.16 17.33 32.91
CA SER A 178 4.89 16.88 34.29
C SER A 178 3.65 17.50 34.97
N GLY A 179 3.01 18.49 34.34
CA GLY A 179 1.85 19.20 34.89
C GLY A 179 0.97 19.87 33.84
N LEU A 180 0.64 19.17 32.76
CA LEU A 180 -0.22 19.68 31.68
C LEU A 180 -1.72 19.48 31.99
N LEU A 181 -2.56 20.44 31.59
CA LEU A 181 -4.01 20.42 31.74
C LEU A 181 -4.70 20.41 30.36
N PRO A 182 -5.25 19.28 29.91
CA PRO A 182 -6.10 19.24 28.72
C PRO A 182 -7.51 19.77 29.03
N GLU A 183 -8.12 20.46 28.07
CA GLU A 183 -9.57 20.60 27.97
C GLU A 183 -10.10 19.35 27.25
N VAL A 184 -11.07 18.68 27.87
CA VAL A 184 -11.65 17.42 27.36
C VAL A 184 -13.15 17.60 27.18
N GLN A 185 -13.66 17.22 26.01
CA GLN A 185 -15.09 17.19 25.71
C GLN A 185 -15.54 15.74 25.53
N LEU A 186 -16.76 15.45 25.98
CA LEU A 186 -17.30 14.09 26.07
C LEU A 186 -18.60 13.96 25.26
N SER A 187 -19.09 12.74 25.10
CA SER A 187 -20.50 12.48 24.77
C SER A 187 -21.44 12.99 25.86
N GLU A 188 -22.71 13.25 25.50
CA GLU A 188 -23.69 13.83 26.41
C GLU A 188 -23.91 12.99 27.68
N LEU A 189 -24.09 13.67 28.82
CA LEU A 189 -24.23 13.10 30.18
C LEU A 189 -23.07 12.22 30.70
N ALA A 190 -22.01 11.98 29.91
CA ALA A 190 -20.84 11.25 30.36
C ALA A 190 -19.95 12.08 31.32
N THR A 191 -19.13 11.37 32.10
CA THR A 191 -18.18 11.95 33.07
C THR A 191 -16.80 11.33 32.92
N ILE A 192 -15.75 11.98 33.43
CA ILE A 192 -14.35 11.52 33.35
C ILE A 192 -13.64 11.73 34.69
N ASP A 193 -12.67 10.87 34.98
CA ASP A 193 -11.92 10.84 36.24
C ASP A 193 -10.83 11.93 36.34
N LEU A 194 -9.95 12.01 35.33
CA LEU A 194 -8.81 12.91 35.32
C LEU A 194 -9.17 14.29 34.76
N THR A 195 -9.53 15.21 35.66
CA THR A 195 -9.99 16.58 35.34
C THR A 195 -9.05 17.71 35.81
N ALA A 196 -7.97 17.36 36.51
CA ALA A 196 -6.90 18.29 36.92
C ALA A 196 -5.66 18.13 36.04
N ALA A 197 -4.65 19.00 36.21
CA ALA A 197 -3.37 18.85 35.52
C ALA A 197 -2.70 17.51 35.87
N GLN A 198 -2.15 16.82 34.87
CA GLN A 198 -1.54 15.50 34.99
C GLN A 198 -0.06 15.49 34.56
N ASN A 199 0.65 14.46 35.00
CA ASN A 199 2.01 14.17 34.54
C ASN A 199 1.97 13.18 33.37
N PHE A 200 2.28 13.67 32.16
CA PHE A 200 2.37 12.87 30.94
C PHE A 200 3.80 12.45 30.57
N THR A 201 4.75 12.37 31.52
CA THR A 201 6.07 11.74 31.26
C THR A 201 6.00 10.22 31.01
N GLY A 202 4.79 9.65 31.02
CA GLY A 202 4.47 8.30 30.56
C GLY A 202 2.97 8.24 30.20
N PRO A 203 2.50 7.10 29.65
CA PRO A 203 1.09 6.94 29.30
C PRO A 203 0.16 7.04 30.51
N LEU A 204 -1.04 7.60 30.32
CA LEU A 204 -2.09 7.71 31.32
C LEU A 204 -3.40 7.06 30.83
N GLU A 205 -4.08 6.37 31.74
CA GLU A 205 -5.43 5.85 31.52
C GLU A 205 -6.46 6.91 31.96
N TYR A 206 -7.34 7.32 31.04
CA TYR A 206 -8.48 8.21 31.30
C TYR A 206 -9.79 7.41 31.23
N THR A 207 -10.56 7.35 32.32
CA THR A 207 -11.80 6.56 32.40
C THR A 207 -13.04 7.42 32.16
N VAL A 208 -13.68 7.24 31.01
CA VAL A 208 -15.01 7.83 30.73
C VAL A 208 -16.09 6.90 31.28
N THR A 209 -17.02 7.46 32.05
CA THR A 209 -18.19 6.78 32.62
C THR A 209 -19.47 7.36 32.03
N ALA A 210 -20.27 6.52 31.38
CA ALA A 210 -21.58 6.88 30.84
C ALA A 210 -22.63 7.06 31.94
N GLU A 211 -23.80 7.62 31.59
CA GLU A 211 -24.90 7.81 32.53
C GLU A 211 -25.42 6.48 33.11
N ASP A 212 -25.42 5.41 32.31
CA ASP A 212 -25.77 4.05 32.76
C ASP A 212 -24.77 3.42 33.74
N GLY A 213 -23.58 4.03 33.92
CA GLY A 213 -22.50 3.55 34.77
C GLY A 213 -21.53 2.59 34.07
N SER A 214 -21.70 2.33 32.77
CA SER A 214 -20.71 1.61 31.96
C SER A 214 -19.50 2.50 31.66
N THR A 215 -18.31 1.89 31.58
CA THR A 215 -17.04 2.61 31.47
C THR A 215 -16.26 2.26 30.20
N THR A 216 -15.33 3.14 29.82
CA THR A 216 -14.35 2.94 28.74
C THR A 216 -13.08 3.71 29.10
N VAL A 217 -11.92 3.08 28.88
CA VAL A 217 -10.61 3.66 29.19
C VAL A 217 -9.92 4.08 27.90
N TYR A 218 -9.34 5.27 27.88
CA TYR A 218 -8.50 5.78 26.79
C TYR A 218 -7.04 5.83 27.25
N ASN A 219 -6.14 5.26 26.45
CA ASN A 219 -4.70 5.33 26.67
C ASN A 219 -4.13 6.62 26.05
N VAL A 220 -3.84 7.61 26.89
CA VAL A 220 -3.32 8.91 26.48
C VAL A 220 -1.79 8.89 26.54
N THR A 221 -1.12 9.14 25.43
CA THR A 221 0.35 9.24 25.33
C THR A 221 0.74 10.56 24.70
N ILE A 222 1.46 11.40 25.45
CA ILE A 222 1.95 12.69 25.00
C ILE A 222 3.47 12.61 24.88
N THR A 223 4.03 13.15 23.79
CA THR A 223 5.48 13.32 23.63
C THR A 223 5.83 14.81 23.63
N ALA A 224 7.05 15.16 24.01
CA ALA A 224 7.62 16.47 23.76
C ALA A 224 8.59 16.36 22.59
N LEU A 225 8.48 17.27 21.62
CA LEU A 225 9.48 17.36 20.56
C LEU A 225 10.83 17.81 21.15
N LEU A 226 11.91 17.40 20.51
CA LEU A 226 13.25 17.91 20.80
C LEU A 226 13.53 19.15 19.97
N THR A 227 14.29 20.09 20.54
CA THR A 227 14.95 21.11 19.73
C THR A 227 16.03 20.45 18.87
N GLN A 228 16.34 21.04 17.72
CA GLN A 228 17.43 20.57 16.84
C GLN A 228 18.74 20.34 17.61
N ARG A 229 19.05 21.22 18.57
CA ARG A 229 20.22 21.13 19.45
C ARG A 229 20.20 19.91 20.39
N GLN A 230 19.01 19.50 20.88
CA GLN A 230 18.84 18.27 21.67
C GLN A 230 18.95 17.02 20.78
N ILE A 231 18.48 17.06 19.53
CA ILE A 231 18.68 15.97 18.56
C ILE A 231 20.17 15.79 18.26
N LEU A 232 20.91 16.88 18.00
CA LEU A 232 22.36 16.84 17.84
C LEU A 232 23.07 16.34 19.12
N GLN A 233 22.56 16.66 20.31
CA GLN A 233 23.10 16.13 21.57
C GLN A 233 22.85 14.62 21.70
N ALA A 234 21.66 14.13 21.35
CA ALA A 234 21.35 12.69 21.35
C ALA A 234 22.28 11.90 20.42
N ILE A 235 22.69 12.47 19.28
CA ILE A 235 23.69 11.87 18.37
C ILE A 235 25.05 11.70 19.08
N LEU A 236 25.50 12.70 19.85
CA LEU A 236 26.72 12.60 20.65
C LEU A 236 26.59 11.58 21.78
N ASP A 237 25.48 11.63 22.53
CA ASP A 237 25.26 10.83 23.74
C ASP A 237 25.13 9.33 23.43
N THR A 238 24.51 8.99 22.30
CA THR A 238 24.37 7.59 21.82
C THR A 238 25.68 7.05 21.23
N ASN A 239 26.63 7.94 20.89
CA ASN A 239 27.91 7.58 20.27
C ASN A 239 29.10 8.14 21.07
N PRO A 240 29.35 7.70 22.32
CA PRO A 240 30.35 8.30 23.21
C PRO A 240 31.83 8.16 22.73
N GLY A 241 32.09 7.41 21.66
CA GLY A 241 33.39 7.31 20.98
C GLY A 241 33.53 8.14 19.70
N ASN A 242 32.54 8.99 19.37
CA ASN A 242 32.53 9.75 18.13
C ASN A 242 33.63 10.83 18.05
N THR A 243 33.90 11.33 16.83
CA THR A 243 34.90 12.38 16.56
C THR A 243 34.31 13.76 16.23
N LEU A 244 33.01 14.00 16.49
CA LEU A 244 32.39 15.32 16.33
C LEU A 244 32.92 16.30 17.41
N SER A 245 33.26 17.51 16.99
CA SER A 245 33.81 18.57 17.86
C SER A 245 32.77 19.62 18.27
N TRP A 246 31.49 19.26 18.24
CA TRP A 246 30.36 20.17 18.43
C TRP A 246 30.27 20.74 19.85
N ASN A 247 30.52 22.05 19.99
CA ASN A 247 30.31 22.77 21.24
C ASN A 247 28.84 23.23 21.40
N LEU A 248 27.91 22.27 21.49
CA LEU A 248 26.46 22.53 21.48
C LEU A 248 25.98 23.49 22.58
N GLN A 249 26.73 23.67 23.66
CA GLN A 249 26.37 24.60 24.76
C GLN A 249 26.76 26.06 24.49
N ASN A 250 27.77 26.33 23.65
CA ASN A 250 28.26 27.69 23.38
C ASN A 250 28.06 28.16 21.94
N THR A 251 27.78 27.25 21.01
CA THR A 251 27.54 27.56 19.60
C THR A 251 26.13 28.12 19.39
N ALA A 252 25.99 29.45 19.29
CA ALA A 252 24.70 30.12 19.14
C ALA A 252 23.96 29.69 17.86
N ASP A 253 24.64 29.82 16.72
CA ASP A 253 24.17 29.43 15.39
C ASP A 253 24.58 27.99 15.05
N LEU A 254 23.62 27.14 14.69
CA LEU A 254 23.89 25.73 14.36
C LEU A 254 24.65 25.57 13.03
N ASP A 255 24.60 26.55 12.12
CA ASP A 255 25.37 26.55 10.86
C ASP A 255 26.89 26.57 11.09
N ALA A 256 27.33 27.07 12.25
CA ALA A 256 28.73 27.08 12.66
C ALA A 256 29.25 25.71 13.17
N LEU A 257 28.40 24.68 13.22
CA LEU A 257 28.81 23.31 13.56
C LEU A 257 29.29 22.58 12.31
N ASN A 258 30.50 22.00 12.38
CA ASN A 258 31.03 21.21 11.27
C ASN A 258 30.09 20.05 10.92
N GLY A 259 29.73 19.92 9.64
CA GLY A 259 28.78 18.92 9.14
C GLY A 259 27.32 19.36 9.14
N VAL A 260 26.96 20.49 9.76
CA VAL A 260 25.58 21.02 9.75
C VAL A 260 25.43 22.07 8.63
N THR A 261 24.24 22.18 8.04
CA THR A 261 23.85 23.34 7.22
C THR A 261 22.38 23.65 7.44
N THR A 262 22.08 24.94 7.59
CA THR A 262 20.74 25.45 7.89
C THR A 262 20.18 26.31 6.76
N ASN A 263 18.85 26.45 6.73
CA ASN A 263 18.16 27.41 5.86
C ASN A 263 18.08 28.81 6.51
N THR A 264 17.48 29.77 5.82
CA THR A 264 17.30 31.15 6.30
C THR A 264 16.45 31.30 7.56
N GLU A 265 15.79 30.23 8.02
CA GLU A 265 14.99 30.18 9.26
C GLU A 265 15.73 29.42 10.39
N GLY A 266 16.97 28.97 10.16
CA GLY A 266 17.78 28.23 11.12
C GLY A 266 17.37 26.75 11.26
N LYS A 267 16.61 26.20 10.31
CA LYS A 267 16.29 24.76 10.25
C LYS A 267 17.42 24.00 9.57
N ILE A 268 17.85 22.87 10.14
CA ILE A 268 18.88 21.99 9.57
C ILE A 268 18.31 21.33 8.31
N ILE A 269 18.81 21.75 7.15
CA ILE A 269 18.47 21.19 5.84
C ILE A 269 19.50 20.18 5.35
N LYS A 270 20.74 20.23 5.86
CA LYS A 270 21.79 19.24 5.53
C LYS A 270 22.57 18.82 6.78
N LEU A 271 22.88 17.53 6.86
CA LEU A 271 23.61 16.96 7.99
C LEU A 271 24.59 15.89 7.49
N ARG A 272 25.88 16.09 7.77
CA ARG A 272 26.99 15.18 7.47
C ARG A 272 27.67 14.75 8.78
N LEU A 273 27.80 13.44 9.00
CA LEU A 273 28.26 12.84 10.27
C LEU A 273 29.37 11.80 10.08
N ASP A 274 30.41 12.09 9.29
CA ASP A 274 31.60 11.24 9.14
C ASP A 274 32.44 11.23 10.43
N ALA A 275 32.05 10.40 11.41
CA ALA A 275 32.47 10.63 12.79
C ALA A 275 32.62 9.38 13.69
N ASN A 276 32.79 8.18 13.14
CA ASN A 276 32.86 6.93 13.90
C ASN A 276 31.60 6.66 14.75
N LEU A 277 30.42 6.98 14.21
CA LEU A 277 29.14 6.64 14.83
C LEU A 277 28.90 5.13 14.76
N ILE A 278 28.39 4.57 15.86
CA ILE A 278 27.99 3.16 15.99
C ILE A 278 26.47 2.97 15.89
N SER A 279 25.70 4.07 16.01
CA SER A 279 24.24 4.08 15.88
C SER A 279 23.71 5.48 15.57
N ILE A 280 22.49 5.59 15.06
CA ILE A 280 21.74 6.84 14.94
C ILE A 280 20.54 6.80 15.90
N PRO A 281 20.33 7.82 16.76
CA PRO A 281 19.17 7.87 17.65
C PRO A 281 17.86 8.04 16.85
N PRO A 282 16.74 7.41 17.26
CA PRO A 282 15.42 7.59 16.64
C PRO A 282 14.99 9.05 16.45
N GLU A 283 15.40 9.93 17.35
CA GLU A 283 15.09 11.36 17.35
C GLU A 283 15.66 12.11 16.13
N ILE A 284 16.51 11.48 15.31
CA ILE A 284 16.88 11.99 13.99
C ILE A 284 15.66 12.34 13.13
N GLY A 285 14.58 11.52 13.21
CA GLY A 285 13.35 11.70 12.43
C GLY A 285 12.59 13.00 12.72
N GLN A 286 12.90 13.68 13.82
CA GLN A 286 12.32 14.97 14.17
C GLN A 286 12.98 16.16 13.42
N LEU A 287 14.06 15.94 12.67
CA LEU A 287 14.62 16.92 11.73
C LEU A 287 13.83 16.95 10.42
N ILE A 288 12.51 17.18 10.50
CA ILE A 288 11.58 17.09 9.36
C ILE A 288 11.93 18.01 8.18
N ASP A 289 12.70 19.07 8.39
CA ASP A 289 13.16 20.00 7.35
C ASP A 289 14.38 19.48 6.54
N LEU A 290 14.91 18.28 6.84
CA LEU A 290 16.17 17.78 6.28
C LEU A 290 16.04 17.32 4.81
N GLU A 291 16.87 17.89 3.93
CA GLU A 291 16.94 17.60 2.49
C GLU A 291 18.06 16.62 2.11
N ASP A 292 19.10 16.51 2.95
CA ASP A 292 20.39 15.89 2.64
C ASP A 292 21.04 15.28 3.90
N LEU A 293 21.09 13.96 3.99
CA LEU A 293 21.66 13.24 5.13
C LEU A 293 22.82 12.37 4.65
N ASN A 294 24.01 12.67 5.13
CA ASN A 294 25.21 11.89 4.84
C ASN A 294 25.80 11.33 6.14
N ILE A 295 25.59 10.05 6.37
CA ILE A 295 26.11 9.29 7.52
C ILE A 295 27.02 8.14 7.07
N ALA A 296 27.64 8.31 5.90
CA ALA A 296 28.68 7.44 5.39
C ALA A 296 29.96 7.50 6.24
N GLU A 297 30.88 6.55 6.02
CA GLU A 297 32.19 6.46 6.71
C GLU A 297 32.03 6.30 8.24
N ASN A 298 31.22 5.31 8.66
CA ASN A 298 30.85 5.05 10.05
C ASN A 298 30.82 3.53 10.36
N GLN A 299 30.31 3.15 11.53
CA GLN A 299 30.25 1.78 12.03
C GLN A 299 28.78 1.37 12.34
N LEU A 300 27.83 1.93 11.58
CA LEU A 300 26.40 1.70 11.77
C LEU A 300 26.02 0.27 11.35
N THR A 301 25.39 -0.49 12.24
CA THR A 301 24.85 -1.83 11.94
C THR A 301 23.37 -1.83 11.55
N SER A 302 22.67 -0.73 11.82
CA SER A 302 21.26 -0.51 11.50
C SER A 302 20.92 0.98 11.45
N ILE A 303 19.82 1.31 10.76
CA ILE A 303 19.22 2.65 10.70
C ILE A 303 17.87 2.62 11.42
N PRO A 304 17.53 3.60 12.28
CA PRO A 304 16.23 3.64 12.94
C PRO A 304 15.10 3.82 11.93
N LYS A 305 13.95 3.19 12.17
CA LYS A 305 12.76 3.29 11.31
C LYS A 305 12.24 4.72 11.18
N GLU A 306 12.51 5.54 12.18
CA GLU A 306 12.20 6.97 12.24
C GLU A 306 12.88 7.76 11.11
N ILE A 307 13.83 7.18 10.37
CA ILE A 307 14.35 7.73 9.10
C ILE A 307 13.22 8.09 8.12
N GLY A 308 12.13 7.32 8.07
CA GLY A 308 10.98 7.57 7.18
C GLY A 308 10.20 8.85 7.48
N GLN A 309 10.40 9.45 8.66
CA GLN A 309 9.80 10.73 9.05
C GLN A 309 10.43 11.93 8.33
N LEU A 310 11.61 11.75 7.72
CA LEU A 310 12.35 12.77 6.98
C LEU A 310 11.78 12.93 5.55
N THR A 311 10.48 13.19 5.41
CA THR A 311 9.79 13.12 4.10
C THR A 311 10.33 14.09 3.04
N ASN A 312 11.02 15.15 3.44
CA ASN A 312 11.69 16.12 2.56
C ASN A 312 13.07 15.66 2.05
N LEU A 313 13.55 14.47 2.44
CA LEU A 313 14.92 14.03 2.17
C LEU A 313 15.12 13.67 0.69
N THR A 314 15.91 14.49 -0.01
CA THR A 314 16.22 14.32 -1.44
C THR A 314 17.42 13.42 -1.69
N ARG A 315 18.34 13.31 -0.72
CA ARG A 315 19.61 12.57 -0.83
C ARG A 315 19.97 11.91 0.50
N LEU A 316 20.28 10.61 0.45
CA LEU A 316 20.64 9.80 1.63
C LEU A 316 21.89 8.97 1.34
N HIS A 317 22.99 9.30 2.02
CA HIS A 317 24.26 8.57 1.90
C HIS A 317 24.52 7.76 3.18
N LEU A 318 24.64 6.45 3.00
CA LEU A 318 24.74 5.39 4.01
C LEU A 318 25.95 4.47 3.78
N GLY A 319 26.77 4.74 2.76
CA GLY A 319 27.87 3.88 2.36
C GLY A 319 29.05 3.86 3.33
N ASP A 320 29.92 2.84 3.22
CA ASP A 320 31.04 2.59 4.14
C ASP A 320 30.54 2.49 5.60
N ASN A 321 29.76 1.43 5.84
CA ASN A 321 29.11 1.09 7.11
C ASN A 321 28.98 -0.45 7.21
N LEU A 322 28.30 -0.93 8.27
CA LEU A 322 28.09 -2.36 8.57
C LEU A 322 26.60 -2.76 8.47
N LEU A 323 25.84 -2.10 7.60
CA LEU A 323 24.39 -2.32 7.49
C LEU A 323 24.11 -3.69 6.85
N THR A 324 23.38 -4.53 7.57
CA THR A 324 22.91 -5.85 7.08
C THR A 324 21.50 -5.78 6.49
N ALA A 325 20.73 -4.74 6.83
CA ALA A 325 19.38 -4.48 6.32
C ALA A 325 19.05 -2.97 6.36
N ILE A 326 18.03 -2.57 5.61
CA ILE A 326 17.45 -1.22 5.57
C ILE A 326 15.99 -1.29 6.02
N PRO A 327 15.49 -0.39 6.90
CA PRO A 327 14.11 -0.41 7.37
C PRO A 327 13.10 -0.21 6.24
N ALA A 328 11.93 -0.85 6.34
CA ALA A 328 10.83 -0.74 5.36
C ALA A 328 10.33 0.71 5.21
N GLU A 329 10.42 1.48 6.28
CA GLU A 329 10.11 2.90 6.35
C GLU A 329 10.96 3.77 5.39
N ILE A 330 12.02 3.23 4.77
CA ILE A 330 12.72 3.88 3.65
C ILE A 330 11.77 4.27 2.51
N GLY A 331 10.71 3.49 2.25
CA GLY A 331 9.73 3.78 1.19
C GLY A 331 8.90 5.05 1.41
N GLN A 332 8.90 5.60 2.63
CA GLN A 332 8.21 6.85 2.98
C GLN A 332 8.92 8.10 2.41
N LEU A 333 10.20 7.95 2.00
CA LEU A 333 11.02 9.03 1.45
C LEU A 333 10.72 9.29 -0.02
N ILE A 334 9.46 9.60 -0.35
CA ILE A 334 8.96 9.64 -1.74
C ILE A 334 9.68 10.64 -2.66
N ASP A 335 10.31 11.68 -2.11
CA ASP A 335 11.09 12.68 -2.85
C ASP A 335 12.60 12.35 -2.94
N LEU A 336 13.02 11.17 -2.46
CA LEU A 336 14.41 10.72 -2.51
C LEU A 336 14.86 10.49 -3.96
N SER A 337 15.89 11.23 -4.36
CA SER A 337 16.48 11.22 -5.71
C SER A 337 17.80 10.46 -5.79
N SER A 338 18.54 10.35 -4.67
CA SER A 338 19.81 9.63 -4.58
C SER A 338 19.89 8.82 -3.28
N LEU A 339 20.26 7.54 -3.39
CA LEU A 339 20.44 6.61 -2.28
C LEU A 339 21.76 5.85 -2.46
N VAL A 340 22.72 6.09 -1.56
CA VAL A 340 24.07 5.51 -1.64
C VAL A 340 24.30 4.55 -0.49
N LEU A 341 24.27 3.24 -0.79
CA LEU A 341 24.44 2.12 0.15
C LEU A 341 25.75 1.34 -0.10
N ASN A 342 26.66 1.86 -0.93
CA ASN A 342 27.92 1.21 -1.31
C ASN A 342 28.79 0.84 -0.09
N GLN A 343 29.52 -0.28 -0.09
CA GLN A 343 30.35 -0.73 1.05
C GLN A 343 29.51 -0.96 2.31
N ASN A 344 28.71 -2.03 2.31
CA ASN A 344 27.87 -2.49 3.42
C ASN A 344 27.75 -4.03 3.40
N GLU A 345 26.96 -4.61 4.30
CA GLU A 345 26.73 -6.06 4.42
C GLU A 345 25.35 -6.51 3.89
N LEU A 346 24.73 -5.75 2.98
CA LEU A 346 23.36 -6.01 2.51
C LEU A 346 23.27 -7.26 1.62
N THR A 347 22.30 -8.12 1.91
CA THR A 347 21.93 -9.28 1.06
C THR A 347 20.60 -9.09 0.31
N GLU A 348 19.73 -8.21 0.80
CA GLU A 348 18.40 -7.91 0.26
C GLU A 348 18.02 -6.43 0.50
N LEU A 349 16.92 -5.98 -0.08
CA LEU A 349 16.36 -4.64 0.11
C LEU A 349 14.86 -4.78 0.47
N PRO A 350 14.29 -3.88 1.29
CA PRO A 350 12.88 -3.96 1.66
C PRO A 350 11.97 -3.76 0.44
N PRO A 351 10.86 -4.52 0.28
CA PRO A 351 9.90 -4.36 -0.82
C PRO A 351 9.38 -2.93 -1.00
N GLU A 352 9.34 -2.17 0.08
CA GLU A 352 8.93 -0.76 0.16
C GLU A 352 9.87 0.19 -0.59
N LEU A 353 11.13 -0.20 -0.87
CA LEU A 353 12.06 0.56 -1.71
C LEU A 353 11.45 0.87 -3.10
N ALA A 354 10.58 -0.01 -3.59
CA ALA A 354 9.83 0.17 -4.83
C ALA A 354 8.91 1.41 -4.87
N GLN A 355 8.66 2.05 -3.73
CA GLN A 355 7.85 3.27 -3.63
C GLN A 355 8.64 4.52 -4.03
N LEU A 356 9.98 4.45 -4.09
CA LEU A 356 10.91 5.53 -4.41
C LEU A 356 10.94 5.89 -5.91
N THR A 357 9.78 6.18 -6.48
CA THR A 357 9.60 6.43 -7.93
C THR A 357 10.34 7.65 -8.47
N ASN A 358 10.81 8.56 -7.60
CA ASN A 358 11.66 9.70 -7.94
C ASN A 358 13.18 9.39 -7.97
N LEU A 359 13.59 8.17 -7.57
CA LEU A 359 15.00 7.80 -7.43
C LEU A 359 15.70 7.72 -8.80
N LYS A 360 16.85 8.39 -8.90
CA LYS A 360 17.69 8.47 -10.10
C LYS A 360 19.03 7.78 -9.90
N ASP A 361 19.62 7.94 -8.71
CA ASP A 361 20.93 7.38 -8.41
C ASP A 361 20.81 6.35 -7.29
N LEU A 362 21.19 5.10 -7.57
CA LEU A 362 21.19 4.00 -6.61
C LEU A 362 22.57 3.32 -6.57
N GLY A 363 23.27 3.49 -5.45
CA GLY A 363 24.55 2.81 -5.20
C GLY A 363 24.38 1.60 -4.29
N LEU A 364 24.68 0.39 -4.79
CA LEU A 364 24.65 -0.89 -4.06
C LEU A 364 25.97 -1.67 -4.22
N GLY A 365 27.04 -1.03 -4.68
CA GLY A 365 28.34 -1.67 -4.92
C GLY A 365 29.03 -2.09 -3.62
N ASP A 366 29.86 -3.13 -3.66
CA ASP A 366 30.59 -3.67 -2.49
C ASP A 366 29.61 -4.09 -1.36
N ASN A 367 28.78 -5.09 -1.67
CA ASN A 367 27.75 -5.65 -0.79
C ASN A 367 27.68 -7.18 -0.98
N GLN A 368 26.68 -7.84 -0.38
CA GLN A 368 26.54 -9.29 -0.36
C GLN A 368 25.39 -9.82 -1.27
N PHE A 369 24.95 -9.04 -2.26
CA PHE A 369 23.87 -9.45 -3.18
C PHE A 369 24.31 -10.62 -4.08
N THR A 370 23.60 -11.74 -4.00
CA THR A 370 23.78 -12.92 -4.87
C THR A 370 22.87 -12.91 -6.11
N SER A 371 21.76 -12.16 -6.02
CA SER A 371 20.87 -11.78 -7.13
C SER A 371 20.44 -10.33 -6.95
N VAL A 372 20.13 -9.64 -8.05
CA VAL A 372 19.66 -8.25 -8.01
C VAL A 372 18.24 -8.18 -7.43
N PRO A 373 17.96 -7.37 -6.39
CA PRO A 373 16.63 -7.24 -5.80
C PRO A 373 15.54 -6.83 -6.82
N PRO A 374 14.37 -7.51 -6.84
CA PRO A 374 13.32 -7.26 -7.83
C PRO A 374 12.64 -5.89 -7.70
N GLU A 375 12.87 -5.18 -6.60
CA GLU A 375 12.40 -3.81 -6.33
C GLU A 375 12.97 -2.81 -7.34
N ILE A 376 14.23 -3.01 -7.73
CA ILE A 376 14.99 -2.11 -8.61
C ILE A 376 14.31 -1.99 -9.97
N TRP A 377 13.67 -3.05 -10.47
CA TRP A 377 12.97 -3.06 -11.77
C TRP A 377 11.69 -2.22 -11.81
N LYS A 378 11.20 -1.77 -10.65
CA LYS A 378 10.07 -0.83 -10.54
C LYS A 378 10.55 0.64 -10.57
N LEU A 379 11.85 0.88 -10.33
CA LEU A 379 12.47 2.21 -10.27
C LEU A 379 12.83 2.71 -11.69
N ILE A 380 11.83 2.79 -12.57
CA ILE A 380 12.01 3.15 -14.00
C ILE A 380 12.58 4.56 -14.23
N GLY A 381 12.67 5.40 -13.19
CA GLY A 381 13.33 6.70 -13.21
C GLY A 381 14.85 6.67 -13.03
N LEU A 382 15.45 5.50 -12.76
CA LEU A 382 16.90 5.36 -12.54
C LEU A 382 17.72 5.82 -13.75
N VAL A 383 18.76 6.59 -13.44
CA VAL A 383 19.79 7.12 -14.36
C VAL A 383 21.16 6.51 -14.03
N SER A 384 21.43 6.20 -12.76
CA SER A 384 22.68 5.61 -12.28
C SER A 384 22.41 4.39 -11.39
N LEU A 385 23.06 3.26 -11.69
CA LEU A 385 22.99 2.03 -10.90
C LEU A 385 24.39 1.40 -10.73
N ASP A 386 24.90 1.41 -9.49
CA ASP A 386 26.10 0.68 -9.10
C ASP A 386 25.71 -0.64 -8.42
N LEU A 387 26.09 -1.75 -9.03
CA LEU A 387 25.94 -3.12 -8.52
C LEU A 387 27.30 -3.84 -8.48
N SER A 388 28.41 -3.09 -8.51
CA SER A 388 29.77 -3.64 -8.59
C SER A 388 30.19 -4.37 -7.31
N LYS A 389 31.26 -5.18 -7.36
CA LYS A 389 31.82 -5.93 -6.21
C LYS A 389 30.76 -6.70 -5.41
N ASN A 390 29.86 -7.39 -6.09
CA ASN A 390 28.81 -8.20 -5.49
C ASN A 390 29.00 -9.68 -5.89
N GLN A 391 28.03 -10.53 -5.56
CA GLN A 391 28.07 -11.97 -5.82
C GLN A 391 27.07 -12.36 -6.92
N LEU A 392 26.71 -11.42 -7.80
CA LEU A 392 25.70 -11.60 -8.84
C LEU A 392 26.18 -12.63 -9.88
N THR A 393 25.41 -13.70 -10.04
CA THR A 393 25.70 -14.80 -11.00
C THR A 393 24.98 -14.65 -12.33
N SER A 394 23.86 -13.91 -12.36
CA SER A 394 23.13 -13.50 -13.55
C SER A 394 22.47 -12.14 -13.37
N LEU A 395 22.11 -11.51 -14.48
CA LEU A 395 21.31 -10.29 -14.54
C LEU A 395 19.97 -10.66 -15.20
N PRO A 396 18.81 -10.38 -14.58
CA PRO A 396 17.52 -10.77 -15.14
C PRO A 396 17.10 -9.82 -16.27
N LYS A 397 16.26 -10.31 -17.16
CA LYS A 397 15.76 -9.61 -18.36
C LYS A 397 15.05 -8.28 -18.06
N GLU A 398 14.52 -8.13 -16.85
CA GLU A 398 13.86 -6.94 -16.32
C GLU A 398 14.77 -5.69 -16.29
N ILE A 399 16.09 -5.83 -16.44
CA ILE A 399 17.00 -4.70 -16.72
C ILE A 399 16.52 -3.83 -17.89
N GLY A 400 15.91 -4.43 -18.91
CA GLY A 400 15.36 -3.73 -20.07
C GLY A 400 14.17 -2.80 -19.79
N LEU A 401 13.69 -2.73 -18.54
CA LEU A 401 12.70 -1.75 -18.09
C LEU A 401 13.32 -0.40 -17.71
N LEU A 402 14.61 -0.36 -17.36
CA LEU A 402 15.31 0.83 -16.87
C LEU A 402 15.80 1.72 -18.03
N THR A 403 14.93 2.04 -18.99
CA THR A 403 15.32 2.69 -20.26
C THR A 403 15.92 4.09 -20.11
N ASN A 404 15.81 4.74 -18.94
CA ASN A 404 16.45 6.01 -18.59
C ASN A 404 17.90 5.86 -18.10
N LEU A 405 18.41 4.63 -17.92
CA LEU A 405 19.71 4.37 -17.29
C LEU A 405 20.87 4.81 -18.19
N ALA A 406 21.68 5.75 -17.69
CA ALA A 406 22.87 6.30 -18.34
C ALA A 406 24.17 5.68 -17.80
N TRP A 407 24.24 5.32 -16.52
CA TRP A 407 25.39 4.63 -15.93
C TRP A 407 24.99 3.31 -15.29
N LEU A 408 25.63 2.23 -15.74
CA LEU A 408 25.53 0.89 -15.16
C LEU A 408 26.93 0.32 -14.89
N THR A 409 27.20 -0.05 -13.64
CA THR A 409 28.41 -0.81 -13.30
C THR A 409 28.06 -2.12 -12.58
N LEU A 410 28.50 -3.21 -13.20
CA LEU A 410 28.39 -4.61 -12.76
C LEU A 410 29.80 -5.21 -12.54
N ARG A 411 30.83 -4.36 -12.48
CA ARG A 411 32.24 -4.75 -12.33
C ARG A 411 32.47 -5.61 -11.09
N ASP A 412 33.45 -6.52 -11.10
CA ASP A 412 33.78 -7.39 -9.96
C ASP A 412 32.57 -8.24 -9.47
N ASN A 413 31.89 -8.92 -10.38
CA ASN A 413 30.79 -9.86 -10.08
C ASN A 413 31.10 -11.27 -10.64
N GLN A 414 30.09 -12.15 -10.64
CA GLN A 414 30.21 -13.55 -11.07
C GLN A 414 29.40 -13.85 -12.34
N LEU A 415 28.93 -12.83 -13.07
CA LEU A 415 28.01 -12.95 -14.21
C LEU A 415 28.58 -13.84 -15.30
N SER A 416 27.87 -14.91 -15.70
CA SER A 416 28.26 -15.79 -16.81
C SER A 416 27.76 -15.33 -18.18
N GLU A 417 26.66 -14.56 -18.21
CA GLU A 417 26.03 -14.00 -19.40
C GLU A 417 25.34 -12.66 -19.07
N LEU A 418 24.99 -11.89 -20.10
CA LEU A 418 24.10 -10.72 -19.98
C LEU A 418 22.81 -10.97 -20.79
N PRO A 419 21.64 -10.56 -20.27
CA PRO A 419 20.37 -10.68 -20.99
C PRO A 419 20.37 -9.75 -22.22
N PRO A 420 19.92 -10.21 -23.40
CA PRO A 420 19.76 -9.37 -24.60
C PRO A 420 19.00 -8.06 -24.39
N GLU A 421 18.09 -8.04 -23.41
CA GLU A 421 17.27 -6.91 -22.97
C GLU A 421 18.07 -5.69 -22.50
N ILE A 422 19.36 -5.84 -22.21
CA ILE A 422 20.28 -4.69 -22.01
C ILE A 422 20.34 -3.77 -23.25
N GLY A 423 20.01 -4.27 -24.44
CA GLY A 423 19.86 -3.47 -25.66
C GLY A 423 18.66 -2.51 -25.69
N PHE A 424 17.74 -2.59 -24.72
CA PHE A 424 16.71 -1.56 -24.56
C PHE A 424 17.23 -0.28 -23.88
N LEU A 425 18.45 -0.31 -23.29
CA LEU A 425 19.08 0.83 -22.63
C LEU A 425 19.69 1.83 -23.63
N ILE A 426 18.85 2.44 -24.49
CA ILE A 426 19.28 3.35 -25.56
C ILE A 426 19.85 4.70 -25.07
N ASN A 427 19.78 4.98 -23.77
CA ASN A 427 20.37 6.16 -23.13
C ASN A 427 21.69 5.85 -22.39
N LEU A 428 22.22 4.63 -22.50
CA LEU A 428 23.39 4.19 -21.73
C LEU A 428 24.68 4.87 -22.23
N GLU A 429 25.33 5.63 -21.34
CA GLU A 429 26.58 6.34 -21.60
C GLU A 429 27.80 5.59 -21.04
N ILE A 430 27.65 4.81 -19.96
CA ILE A 430 28.75 4.03 -19.35
C ILE A 430 28.23 2.65 -18.94
N LEU A 431 28.90 1.59 -19.44
CA LEU A 431 28.67 0.20 -19.06
C LEU A 431 29.99 -0.46 -18.62
N ASN A 432 30.10 -0.79 -17.33
CA ASN A 432 31.29 -1.47 -16.79
C ASN A 432 30.95 -2.91 -16.35
N ILE A 433 31.52 -3.89 -17.05
CA ILE A 433 31.31 -5.33 -16.85
C ILE A 433 32.64 -6.08 -16.60
N VAL A 434 33.74 -5.35 -16.37
CA VAL A 434 35.09 -5.90 -16.08
C VAL A 434 35.09 -6.81 -14.85
N ARG A 435 35.95 -7.84 -14.86
CA ARG A 435 36.07 -8.88 -13.82
C ARG A 435 34.74 -9.56 -13.54
N ASN A 436 34.24 -10.26 -14.55
CA ASN A 436 33.10 -11.18 -14.47
C ASN A 436 33.46 -12.56 -15.07
N ASN A 437 32.51 -13.49 -15.11
CA ASN A 437 32.66 -14.82 -15.74
C ASN A 437 32.13 -14.85 -17.19
N LEU A 438 31.92 -13.69 -17.82
CA LEU A 438 31.31 -13.55 -19.14
C LEU A 438 32.15 -14.26 -20.21
N ARG A 439 31.47 -15.04 -21.06
CA ARG A 439 32.06 -15.61 -22.28
C ARG A 439 31.59 -14.90 -23.53
N THR A 440 30.34 -14.44 -23.52
CA THR A 440 29.68 -13.73 -24.61
C THR A 440 28.95 -12.51 -24.08
N ILE A 441 28.79 -11.50 -24.93
CA ILE A 441 27.86 -10.37 -24.71
C ILE A 441 26.87 -10.23 -25.87
N PRO A 442 25.63 -9.76 -25.64
CA PRO A 442 24.67 -9.49 -26.70
C PRO A 442 25.21 -8.49 -27.74
N ILE A 443 25.02 -8.78 -29.03
CA ILE A 443 25.34 -7.87 -30.14
C ILE A 443 24.55 -6.56 -30.02
N ALA A 444 23.38 -6.58 -29.39
CA ALA A 444 22.63 -5.38 -29.09
C ALA A 444 23.42 -4.30 -28.33
N ILE A 445 24.44 -4.67 -27.52
CA ILE A 445 25.34 -3.70 -26.83
C ILE A 445 26.25 -2.98 -27.84
N LEU A 446 26.73 -3.66 -28.90
CA LEU A 446 27.58 -3.01 -29.90
C LEU A 446 26.86 -1.91 -30.66
N ASN A 447 25.54 -2.00 -30.82
CA ASN A 447 24.78 -0.93 -31.47
C ASN A 447 24.79 0.35 -30.63
N LEU A 448 24.70 0.24 -29.30
CA LEU A 448 24.78 1.36 -28.37
C LEU A 448 26.13 2.11 -28.46
N LEU A 449 27.23 1.41 -28.79
CA LEU A 449 28.54 2.04 -29.07
C LEU A 449 28.56 2.88 -30.35
N THR A 450 27.65 2.63 -31.31
CA THR A 450 27.77 3.11 -32.70
C THR A 450 26.85 4.26 -33.07
N TRP A 451 25.96 4.69 -32.18
CA TRP A 451 24.97 5.73 -32.46
C TRP A 451 25.01 6.88 -31.44
N ASN A 452 24.81 8.10 -31.95
CA ASN A 452 25.02 9.39 -31.28
C ASN A 452 26.49 9.80 -31.06
N ASN A 453 26.73 11.12 -30.92
CA ASN A 453 28.06 11.70 -30.69
C ASN A 453 28.54 11.59 -29.22
N THR A 454 27.79 10.87 -28.38
CA THR A 454 28.15 10.46 -27.03
C THR A 454 28.72 9.05 -27.10
N SER A 455 30.05 8.92 -27.08
CA SER A 455 30.71 7.61 -27.11
C SER A 455 30.42 6.84 -25.83
N MET A 456 29.52 5.84 -25.87
CA MET A 456 29.27 4.97 -24.73
C MET A 456 30.57 4.27 -24.30
N GLU A 457 30.97 4.42 -23.04
CA GLU A 457 32.16 3.75 -22.52
C GLU A 457 31.81 2.31 -22.10
N LEU A 458 32.18 1.33 -22.93
CA LEU A 458 32.10 -0.09 -22.59
C LEU A 458 33.44 -0.58 -22.02
N SER A 459 33.48 -0.78 -20.70
CA SER A 459 34.59 -1.46 -20.02
C SER A 459 34.27 -2.95 -19.89
N LEU A 460 35.04 -3.82 -20.56
CA LEU A 460 34.88 -5.28 -20.53
C LEU A 460 36.23 -6.03 -20.41
N ASP A 461 36.18 -7.31 -20.03
CA ASP A 461 37.36 -8.19 -20.02
C ASP A 461 37.76 -8.64 -21.44
N ALA A 462 39.05 -8.92 -21.64
CA ALA A 462 39.58 -9.34 -22.94
C ALA A 462 39.25 -10.81 -23.26
N GLY A 463 38.87 -11.08 -24.50
CA GLY A 463 38.56 -12.43 -24.99
C GLY A 463 37.08 -12.84 -24.88
N ILE A 464 36.20 -11.91 -24.52
CA ILE A 464 34.74 -12.08 -24.61
C ILE A 464 34.32 -12.09 -26.10
N GLU A 465 33.49 -13.06 -26.47
CA GLU A 465 32.91 -13.23 -27.81
C GLU A 465 31.54 -12.52 -27.93
N LEU A 466 30.96 -12.54 -29.13
CA LEU A 466 29.61 -12.01 -29.36
C LEU A 466 28.58 -13.13 -29.29
N GLY A 467 27.52 -12.92 -28.51
CA GLY A 467 26.33 -13.75 -28.53
C GLY A 467 25.61 -13.63 -29.87
N ASN A 468 24.84 -14.65 -30.26
CA ASN A 468 24.07 -14.61 -31.49
C ASN A 468 22.74 -15.39 -31.34
N SER A 469 21.94 -14.99 -30.34
CA SER A 469 20.64 -15.62 -30.07
C SER A 469 19.52 -14.97 -30.90
N GLN A 470 18.41 -15.69 -31.10
CA GLN A 470 17.23 -15.13 -31.76
C GLN A 470 16.67 -13.89 -31.05
N LYS A 471 16.74 -13.81 -29.71
CA LYS A 471 16.25 -12.64 -28.96
C LYS A 471 17.21 -11.44 -29.06
N ASP A 472 18.52 -11.70 -29.10
CA ASP A 472 19.55 -10.70 -29.38
C ASP A 472 19.46 -10.16 -30.81
N ALA A 473 19.16 -11.02 -31.80
CA ALA A 473 18.91 -10.60 -33.18
C ALA A 473 17.60 -9.81 -33.37
N LEU A 474 16.62 -9.93 -32.47
CA LEU A 474 15.53 -8.96 -32.39
C LEU A 474 16.02 -7.66 -31.75
N ILE A 475 16.50 -7.71 -30.50
CA ILE A 475 16.77 -6.49 -29.72
C ILE A 475 17.93 -5.67 -30.31
N SER A 476 18.82 -6.27 -31.11
CA SER A 476 19.78 -5.54 -31.94
C SER A 476 19.10 -4.59 -32.93
N ILE A 477 17.95 -4.96 -33.52
CA ILE A 477 17.16 -4.07 -34.40
C ILE A 477 16.61 -2.88 -33.61
N TYR A 478 16.25 -3.05 -32.33
CA TYR A 478 15.83 -1.94 -31.50
C TYR A 478 17.01 -1.01 -31.18
N SER A 479 18.10 -1.56 -30.64
CA SER A 479 19.27 -0.78 -30.22
C SER A 479 20.02 -0.11 -31.35
N ALA A 480 19.97 -0.66 -32.57
CA ALA A 480 20.54 -0.06 -33.77
C ALA A 480 19.75 1.16 -34.29
N ASN A 481 18.55 1.42 -33.75
CA ASN A 481 17.65 2.45 -34.22
C ASN A 481 17.07 3.25 -33.03
N PRO A 482 17.87 4.04 -32.27
CA PRO A 482 17.40 4.70 -31.04
C PRO A 482 16.23 5.69 -31.25
N GLY A 483 16.00 6.15 -32.48
CA GLY A 483 14.83 6.98 -32.85
C GLY A 483 13.57 6.21 -33.27
N ASN A 484 13.51 4.89 -33.09
CA ASN A 484 12.43 4.03 -33.58
C ASN A 484 11.08 4.23 -32.86
N THR A 485 10.02 3.60 -33.39
CA THR A 485 8.68 3.54 -32.77
C THR A 485 8.14 2.11 -32.61
N LEU A 486 9.02 1.15 -32.35
CA LEU A 486 8.68 -0.22 -31.97
C LEU A 486 8.09 -0.23 -30.56
N GLY A 487 6.95 -0.90 -30.36
CA GLY A 487 6.32 -1.05 -29.04
C GLY A 487 6.96 -2.14 -28.19
N TRP A 488 8.28 -2.32 -28.30
CA TRP A 488 8.99 -3.47 -27.78
C TRP A 488 9.39 -3.31 -26.32
N GLY A 489 9.52 -4.44 -25.63
CA GLY A 489 10.03 -4.53 -24.28
C GLY A 489 10.31 -5.97 -23.89
N VAL A 490 10.70 -6.19 -22.63
CA VAL A 490 11.19 -7.45 -22.06
C VAL A 490 10.54 -8.73 -22.62
N ASP A 491 9.21 -8.83 -22.60
CA ASP A 491 8.45 -9.97 -23.17
C ASP A 491 7.47 -9.57 -24.30
N ASN A 492 7.53 -8.33 -24.79
CA ASN A 492 6.53 -7.79 -25.72
C ASN A 492 7.15 -7.45 -27.08
N PHE A 493 6.73 -8.16 -28.12
CA PHE A 493 7.21 -8.00 -29.50
C PHE A 493 6.03 -8.04 -30.49
N PRO A 494 5.12 -7.04 -30.48
CA PRO A 494 3.86 -7.10 -31.23
C PRO A 494 4.02 -7.12 -32.76
N GLU A 495 5.17 -6.68 -33.28
CA GLU A 495 5.56 -6.79 -34.69
C GLU A 495 6.11 -8.18 -35.07
N VAL A 496 6.21 -9.13 -34.13
CA VAL A 496 6.85 -10.44 -34.32
C VAL A 496 5.83 -11.59 -34.19
N SER A 497 5.94 -12.56 -35.09
CA SER A 497 5.16 -13.78 -35.12
C SER A 497 6.06 -15.00 -34.97
N PHE A 498 5.53 -16.07 -34.36
CA PHE A 498 6.31 -17.22 -33.91
C PHE A 498 5.79 -18.54 -34.49
N HIS A 499 6.69 -19.51 -34.65
CA HIS A 499 6.36 -20.91 -34.86
C HIS A 499 5.81 -21.54 -33.56
N SER A 500 5.12 -22.67 -33.67
CA SER A 500 4.56 -23.40 -32.52
C SER A 500 5.60 -23.92 -31.51
N ASN A 501 6.88 -23.90 -31.87
CA ASN A 501 8.01 -24.28 -31.02
C ASN A 501 8.83 -23.08 -30.51
N GLY A 502 8.35 -21.84 -30.68
CA GLY A 502 8.99 -20.62 -30.17
C GLY A 502 9.98 -19.93 -31.12
N ASP A 503 10.42 -20.58 -32.21
CA ASP A 503 11.26 -19.93 -33.22
C ASP A 503 10.54 -18.75 -33.88
N ILE A 504 11.26 -17.68 -34.17
CA ILE A 504 10.70 -16.51 -34.88
C ILE A 504 10.34 -16.91 -36.32
N LYS A 505 9.09 -16.63 -36.70
CA LYS A 505 8.50 -16.94 -38.01
C LYS A 505 8.42 -15.74 -38.95
N GLY A 506 8.15 -14.56 -38.43
CA GLY A 506 7.95 -13.38 -39.28
C GLY A 506 7.96 -12.08 -38.50
N ILE A 507 8.46 -11.02 -39.12
CA ILE A 507 8.64 -9.68 -38.53
C ILE A 507 7.96 -8.64 -39.44
N THR A 508 7.19 -7.71 -38.88
CA THR A 508 6.48 -6.64 -39.62
C THR A 508 6.62 -5.29 -38.92
N MET A 509 7.73 -4.59 -39.20
CA MET A 509 8.12 -3.33 -38.56
C MET A 509 7.86 -2.13 -39.48
N ASN A 510 6.62 -2.00 -39.96
CA ASN A 510 6.25 -0.97 -40.93
C ASN A 510 5.98 0.39 -40.26
N ASN A 511 6.47 1.48 -40.85
CA ASN A 511 6.36 2.83 -40.29
C ASN A 511 6.95 2.94 -38.87
N LYS A 512 8.19 2.44 -38.71
CA LYS A 512 8.90 2.34 -37.41
C LYS A 512 10.15 3.23 -37.28
N LYS A 513 10.41 4.09 -38.28
CA LYS A 513 11.56 4.99 -38.39
C LYS A 513 12.92 4.28 -38.33
N LEU A 514 12.99 3.02 -38.76
CA LEU A 514 14.25 2.27 -38.82
C LEU A 514 15.19 2.90 -39.85
N THR A 515 16.47 3.07 -39.50
CA THR A 515 17.56 3.55 -40.37
C THR A 515 18.51 2.43 -40.79
N ARG A 516 18.59 1.34 -40.02
CA ARG A 516 19.42 0.15 -40.32
C ARG A 516 18.80 -1.14 -39.79
N ILE A 517 19.14 -2.27 -40.39
CA ILE A 517 18.89 -3.61 -39.82
C ILE A 517 20.27 -4.28 -39.61
N PRO A 518 20.61 -4.77 -38.40
CA PRO A 518 21.90 -5.41 -38.15
C PRO A 518 22.08 -6.76 -38.87
N GLU A 519 23.34 -7.08 -39.23
CA GLU A 519 23.71 -8.34 -39.90
C GLU A 519 23.44 -9.60 -39.05
N ASN A 520 23.35 -9.47 -37.72
CA ASN A 520 23.02 -10.61 -36.85
C ASN A 520 21.55 -11.09 -36.98
N ILE A 521 20.76 -10.45 -37.86
CA ILE A 521 19.47 -10.96 -38.36
C ILE A 521 19.55 -12.42 -38.85
N SER A 522 20.72 -12.87 -39.32
CA SER A 522 21.00 -14.26 -39.73
C SER A 522 20.75 -15.32 -38.62
N ALA A 523 20.75 -14.94 -37.34
CA ALA A 523 20.36 -15.85 -36.25
C ALA A 523 18.88 -16.26 -36.30
N LEU A 524 18.05 -15.52 -37.03
CA LEU A 524 16.63 -15.81 -37.25
C LEU A 524 16.45 -16.88 -38.35
N SER A 525 17.14 -18.01 -38.22
CA SER A 525 17.30 -19.05 -39.24
C SER A 525 16.01 -19.74 -39.72
N ARG A 526 14.86 -19.43 -39.11
CA ARG A 526 13.51 -19.92 -39.46
C ARG A 526 12.49 -18.80 -39.79
N LEU A 527 12.98 -17.59 -40.01
CA LEU A 527 12.21 -16.43 -40.46
C LEU A 527 11.73 -16.65 -41.91
N GLU A 528 10.42 -16.69 -42.10
CA GLU A 528 9.77 -16.82 -43.41
C GLU A 528 9.38 -15.47 -44.02
N ASN A 529 9.08 -14.47 -43.19
CA ASN A 529 8.49 -13.20 -43.63
C ASN A 529 9.22 -12.01 -42.98
N PHE A 530 9.84 -11.14 -43.78
CA PHE A 530 10.53 -9.94 -43.31
C PHE A 530 9.96 -8.69 -43.97
N ASN A 531 9.28 -7.85 -43.19
CA ASN A 531 8.51 -6.71 -43.68
C ASN A 531 8.90 -5.44 -42.92
N VAL A 532 9.47 -4.48 -43.66
CA VAL A 532 10.08 -3.23 -43.14
C VAL A 532 9.72 -2.02 -44.02
N ASN A 533 8.51 -2.04 -44.60
CA ASN A 533 8.02 -0.97 -45.47
C ASN A 533 7.87 0.38 -44.73
N SER A 534 8.02 1.49 -45.45
CA SER A 534 7.86 2.85 -44.93
C SER A 534 8.81 3.17 -43.78
N ASN A 535 10.11 2.97 -44.00
CA ASN A 535 11.18 3.31 -43.05
C ASN A 535 12.26 4.17 -43.76
N ASN A 536 13.40 4.37 -43.12
CA ASN A 536 14.52 5.19 -43.60
C ASN A 536 15.75 4.31 -43.89
N LEU A 537 15.56 3.07 -44.37
CA LEU A 537 16.66 2.13 -44.61
C LEU A 537 17.41 2.48 -45.91
N ASP A 538 18.71 2.76 -45.82
CA ASP A 538 19.57 3.00 -46.98
C ASP A 538 20.03 1.69 -47.66
N ASN A 539 20.04 0.58 -46.91
CA ASN A 539 20.38 -0.76 -47.39
C ASN A 539 19.55 -1.86 -46.69
N LEU A 540 19.69 -3.09 -47.18
CA LEU A 540 19.32 -4.32 -46.47
C LEU A 540 20.59 -5.13 -46.16
N PRO A 541 20.71 -5.74 -44.96
CA PRO A 541 21.86 -6.55 -44.57
C PRO A 541 22.07 -7.74 -45.50
N ALA A 542 23.34 -8.04 -45.80
CA ALA A 542 23.71 -9.16 -46.67
C ALA A 542 23.36 -10.51 -46.01
N GLU A 543 23.44 -10.57 -44.69
CA GLU A 543 23.18 -11.74 -43.88
C GLU A 543 21.72 -12.26 -43.96
N LEU A 544 20.78 -11.47 -44.50
CA LEU A 544 19.45 -11.97 -44.90
C LEU A 544 19.55 -13.11 -45.92
N GLY A 545 20.55 -13.08 -46.82
CA GLY A 545 20.79 -14.11 -47.83
C GLY A 545 21.12 -15.50 -47.25
N ALA A 546 21.64 -15.55 -46.03
CA ALA A 546 21.88 -16.81 -45.32
C ALA A 546 20.58 -17.46 -44.77
N ILE A 547 19.50 -16.69 -44.64
CA ILE A 547 18.23 -17.15 -44.06
C ILE A 547 17.39 -17.86 -45.14
N SER A 548 17.84 -19.06 -45.52
CA SER A 548 17.22 -19.91 -46.56
C SER A 548 15.73 -20.25 -46.34
N SER A 549 15.15 -19.95 -45.18
CA SER A 549 13.71 -20.08 -44.88
C SER A 549 12.86 -18.90 -45.36
N LEU A 550 13.45 -17.77 -45.80
CA LEU A 550 12.72 -16.60 -46.26
C LEU A 550 11.90 -16.88 -47.52
N VAL A 551 10.61 -16.53 -47.44
CA VAL A 551 9.60 -16.64 -48.51
C VAL A 551 9.16 -15.25 -48.98
N VAL A 552 9.11 -14.28 -48.07
CA VAL A 552 8.67 -12.90 -48.34
C VAL A 552 9.66 -11.89 -47.74
N ILE A 553 10.18 -10.99 -48.57
CA ILE A 553 10.88 -9.77 -48.16
C ILE A 553 10.13 -8.58 -48.76
N THR A 554 9.73 -7.62 -47.93
CA THR A 554 9.19 -6.33 -48.42
C THR A 554 9.81 -5.15 -47.67
N ALA A 555 10.48 -4.27 -48.41
CA ALA A 555 11.15 -3.06 -47.93
C ALA A 555 10.79 -1.84 -48.81
N ALA A 556 9.55 -1.79 -49.30
CA ALA A 556 9.05 -0.70 -50.12
C ALA A 556 8.95 0.62 -49.32
N SER A 557 9.10 1.77 -49.98
CA SER A 557 9.16 3.09 -49.30
C SER A 557 10.30 3.17 -48.27
N ASN A 558 11.53 3.02 -48.75
CA ASN A 558 12.77 3.21 -47.98
C ASN A 558 13.72 4.12 -48.78
N GLN A 559 15.03 4.07 -48.54
CA GLN A 559 16.07 4.82 -49.27
C GLN A 559 17.05 3.87 -50.00
N LEU A 560 16.60 2.66 -50.34
CA LEU A 560 17.43 1.63 -50.97
C LEU A 560 17.90 2.07 -52.36
N ASN A 561 19.22 2.19 -52.55
CA ASN A 561 19.82 2.44 -53.87
C ASN A 561 20.13 1.14 -54.62
N THR A 562 20.20 0.02 -53.89
CA THR A 562 20.41 -1.35 -54.38
C THR A 562 20.02 -2.34 -53.28
N VAL A 563 20.09 -3.65 -53.55
CA VAL A 563 19.99 -4.73 -52.55
C VAL A 563 21.29 -5.55 -52.53
N ALA A 564 21.49 -6.34 -51.48
CA ALA A 564 22.67 -7.21 -51.36
C ALA A 564 22.62 -8.39 -52.38
N PRO A 565 23.72 -8.71 -53.11
CA PRO A 565 23.79 -9.87 -54.00
C PRO A 565 23.45 -11.20 -53.32
N GLU A 566 23.73 -11.31 -52.02
CA GLU A 566 23.50 -12.47 -51.18
C GLU A 566 22.02 -12.88 -51.13
N LEU A 567 21.07 -11.96 -51.38
CA LEU A 567 19.65 -12.32 -51.52
C LEU A 567 19.38 -13.29 -52.68
N GLY A 568 20.28 -13.36 -53.67
CA GLY A 568 20.25 -14.36 -54.76
C GLY A 568 20.42 -15.81 -54.30
N GLN A 569 20.82 -16.03 -53.04
CA GLN A 569 20.94 -17.37 -52.43
C GLN A 569 19.59 -17.91 -51.92
N LEU A 570 18.55 -17.07 -51.85
CA LEU A 570 17.26 -17.38 -51.23
C LEU A 570 16.33 -18.18 -52.15
N ASN A 571 16.67 -19.44 -52.39
CA ASN A 571 15.93 -20.38 -53.25
C ASN A 571 14.43 -20.58 -52.88
N ASN A 572 14.01 -20.24 -51.66
CA ASN A 572 12.60 -20.31 -51.23
C ASN A 572 11.85 -18.97 -51.36
N LEU A 573 12.51 -17.89 -51.79
CA LEU A 573 11.92 -16.56 -51.88
C LEU A 573 10.88 -16.51 -53.02
N ALA A 574 9.64 -16.19 -52.66
CA ALA A 574 8.52 -16.03 -53.58
C ALA A 574 8.18 -14.56 -53.86
N LEU A 575 8.52 -13.64 -52.94
CA LEU A 575 8.28 -12.21 -53.10
C LEU A 575 9.46 -11.36 -52.57
N LEU A 576 9.99 -10.50 -53.43
CA LEU A 576 10.86 -9.38 -53.07
C LEU A 576 10.19 -8.08 -53.50
N SER A 577 9.69 -7.27 -52.57
CA SER A 577 9.08 -5.96 -52.88
C SER A 577 9.97 -4.81 -52.39
N ILE A 578 10.46 -4.02 -53.33
CA ILE A 578 11.36 -2.88 -53.10
C ILE A 578 10.89 -1.61 -53.85
N THR A 579 9.61 -1.53 -54.19
CA THR A 579 8.96 -0.35 -54.81
C THR A 579 9.09 0.93 -53.96
N ASN A 580 8.97 2.10 -54.60
CA ASN A 580 9.16 3.41 -54.00
C ASN A 580 10.50 3.54 -53.24
N ASN A 581 11.60 3.20 -53.92
CA ASN A 581 12.98 3.35 -53.47
C ASN A 581 13.81 4.00 -54.60
N PRO A 582 14.91 4.70 -54.30
CA PRO A 582 15.79 5.30 -55.31
C PRO A 582 16.71 4.27 -56.00
N MET A 583 16.14 3.18 -56.53
CA MET A 583 16.92 2.03 -57.02
C MET A 583 17.75 2.37 -58.26
N THR A 584 19.06 2.21 -58.16
CA THR A 584 20.01 2.43 -59.26
C THR A 584 20.40 1.14 -59.99
N SER A 585 20.34 -0.01 -59.30
CA SER A 585 20.67 -1.32 -59.84
C SER A 585 20.12 -2.45 -58.96
N ILE A 586 19.92 -3.63 -59.56
CA ILE A 586 19.69 -4.89 -58.85
C ILE A 586 20.85 -5.84 -59.22
N PRO A 587 21.46 -6.56 -58.25
CA PRO A 587 22.53 -7.51 -58.56
C PRO A 587 22.07 -8.65 -59.49
N GLN A 588 22.97 -9.11 -60.36
CA GLN A 588 22.66 -10.19 -61.31
C GLN A 588 22.27 -11.48 -60.58
N GLU A 589 22.87 -11.73 -59.42
CA GLU A 589 22.59 -12.86 -58.54
C GLU A 589 21.12 -12.91 -58.08
N VAL A 590 20.52 -11.75 -57.83
CA VAL A 590 19.10 -11.62 -57.45
C VAL A 590 18.18 -11.76 -58.67
N CYS A 591 18.65 -11.36 -59.85
CA CYS A 591 17.94 -11.55 -61.12
C CYS A 591 17.95 -13.01 -61.60
N ASP A 592 19.09 -13.69 -61.51
CA ASP A 592 19.25 -15.10 -61.87
C ASP A 592 18.39 -16.01 -60.96
N LEU A 593 18.15 -15.61 -59.71
CA LEU A 593 17.22 -16.28 -58.79
C LEU A 593 15.78 -16.33 -59.32
N GLN A 594 15.34 -15.31 -60.08
CA GLN A 594 14.03 -15.32 -60.71
C GLN A 594 13.91 -16.42 -61.78
N ILE A 595 15.01 -16.70 -62.48
CA ILE A 595 15.10 -17.74 -63.52
C ILE A 595 15.26 -19.13 -62.86
N SER A 596 16.13 -19.26 -61.86
CA SER A 596 16.41 -20.55 -61.20
C SER A 596 15.21 -21.08 -60.41
N ASN A 597 14.43 -20.19 -59.79
CA ASN A 597 13.17 -20.52 -59.11
C ASN A 597 11.98 -20.66 -60.09
N GLY A 598 12.23 -20.92 -61.38
CA GLY A 598 11.21 -21.23 -62.39
C GLY A 598 10.17 -20.13 -62.65
N GLY A 599 10.50 -18.87 -62.35
CA GLY A 599 9.56 -17.75 -62.42
C GLY A 599 8.59 -17.64 -61.24
N ILE A 600 8.81 -18.38 -60.14
CA ILE A 600 7.98 -18.31 -58.92
C ILE A 600 8.29 -17.03 -58.11
N LEU A 601 9.55 -16.58 -58.10
CA LEU A 601 9.93 -15.32 -57.47
C LEU A 601 9.32 -14.13 -58.21
N THR A 602 8.49 -13.36 -57.50
CA THR A 602 8.00 -12.05 -57.93
C THR A 602 8.91 -10.96 -57.35
N ILE A 603 9.58 -10.20 -58.23
CA ILE A 603 10.29 -8.98 -57.85
C ILE A 603 9.38 -7.79 -58.17
N LEU A 604 9.14 -6.89 -57.22
CA LEU A 604 8.36 -5.66 -57.40
C LEU A 604 9.24 -4.43 -57.20
N THR A 605 9.34 -3.61 -58.24
CA THR A 605 10.19 -2.43 -58.41
C THR A 605 9.40 -1.32 -59.13
N ASP A 606 9.91 -0.08 -59.16
CA ASP A 606 9.21 1.01 -59.85
C ASP A 606 9.45 0.99 -61.37
N THR A 607 8.73 1.83 -62.11
CA THR A 607 8.60 1.65 -63.58
C THR A 607 9.87 2.05 -64.32
N GLY A 608 10.66 1.06 -64.72
CA GLY A 608 11.97 1.22 -65.38
C GLY A 608 13.14 0.68 -64.56
N GLU A 609 12.89 0.31 -63.31
CA GLU A 609 13.82 -0.36 -62.42
C GLU A 609 13.53 -1.87 -62.44
N GLY A 610 14.56 -2.71 -62.53
CA GLY A 610 14.37 -4.16 -62.57
C GLY A 610 15.52 -4.93 -63.20
N CYS A 611 15.33 -6.24 -63.27
CA CYS A 611 16.16 -7.17 -64.02
C CYS A 611 15.83 -7.04 -65.51
N ASN A 612 16.72 -6.40 -66.28
CA ASN A 612 16.58 -6.14 -67.72
C ASN A 612 17.17 -7.27 -68.58
#